data_AF-A0A8B7XR85-F1
#
_entry.id   AF-A0A8B7XR85-F1
#
_cell.length_a   1.000
_cell.length_b   1.000
_cell.length_c   1.000
_cell.angle_alpha   90.00
_cell.angle_beta   90.00
_cell.angle_gamma   90.00
#
_symmetry.space_group_name_H-M   'P 1'
#
loop_
_entity.id
_entity.type
_entity.pdbx_description
1 polymer ?
#
loop_
_entity_poly.entity_id
_entity_poly.type
_entity_poly.pdbx_seq_one_letter_code
_entity_poly.pdbx_strand_id
1 'polypeptide(L)'
;MATDDEVIRRRLLIEGESGGDDRRINTLLRMFIKWCNSDTSEEESVATYQKMLSILAQVEFAMEKTQLIHDMNTKELTNYEELYSEIEQSIKEAHSKISACKLQVQDAKRVRKNRQEYDALAKVIKLQPDRRESMKKLEELDKELSNLKCSKQTLEQKLEDRRKQFHVLISSIQELQRILEEDDKGKEVHMETTLDRSMDTSMGDK
;
A
#
# COMPACT_ATOMS: atom_id res chain seq x y z
N MET A 1 -6.23 -2.01 62.24
CA MET A 1 -7.57 -2.55 61.96
C MET A 1 -7.35 -3.71 61.02
N ALA A 2 -7.73 -4.93 61.42
CA ALA A 2 -7.62 -6.09 60.52
C ALA A 2 -8.48 -5.81 59.28
N THR A 3 -7.92 -5.97 58.08
CA THR A 3 -8.67 -5.86 56.83
C THR A 3 -9.77 -6.92 56.81
N ASP A 4 -10.92 -6.65 56.19
CA ASP A 4 -12.07 -7.57 56.16
C ASP A 4 -11.68 -9.01 55.77
N ASP A 5 -10.69 -9.14 54.90
CA ASP A 5 -10.12 -10.41 54.45
C ASP A 5 -9.45 -11.21 55.59
N GLU A 6 -8.76 -10.55 56.53
CA GLU A 6 -8.22 -11.18 57.73
C GLU A 6 -9.30 -11.62 58.71
N VAL A 7 -10.39 -10.85 58.80
CA VAL A 7 -11.54 -11.18 59.66
C VAL A 7 -12.28 -12.39 59.10
N ILE A 8 -12.49 -12.44 57.79
CA ILE A 8 -13.10 -13.58 57.09
C ILE A 8 -12.23 -14.82 57.22
N ARG A 9 -10.90 -14.70 57.02
CA ARG A 9 -9.96 -15.82 57.16
C ARG A 9 -9.91 -16.35 58.59
N ARG A 10 -9.87 -15.48 59.61
CA ARG A 10 -9.96 -15.92 61.02
C ARG A 10 -11.30 -16.58 61.32
N ARG A 11 -12.40 -16.05 60.81
CA ARG A 11 -13.73 -16.63 61.02
C ARG A 11 -13.84 -18.02 60.41
N LEU A 12 -13.36 -18.22 59.18
CA LEU A 12 -13.32 -19.53 58.52
C LEU A 12 -12.42 -20.53 59.26
N LEU A 13 -11.30 -20.08 59.84
CA LEU A 13 -10.41 -20.94 60.61
C LEU A 13 -10.98 -21.35 61.98
N ILE A 14 -11.78 -20.47 62.62
CA ILE A 14 -12.34 -20.69 63.96
C ILE A 14 -13.72 -21.38 63.89
N GLU A 15 -14.56 -21.01 62.92
CA GLU A 15 -15.92 -21.55 62.72
C GLU A 15 -15.96 -22.69 61.68
N GLY A 16 -14.87 -22.91 60.93
CA GLY A 16 -14.69 -24.14 60.14
C GLY A 16 -14.63 -25.35 61.06
N GLU A 17 -15.05 -26.52 60.57
CA GLU A 17 -15.27 -27.79 61.33
C GLU A 17 -14.24 -28.14 62.42
N SER A 18 -13.02 -27.60 62.38
CA SER A 18 -11.94 -27.78 63.34
C SER A 18 -12.30 -27.52 64.81
N GLY A 19 -13.20 -26.58 65.12
CA GLY A 19 -13.62 -26.33 66.51
C GLY A 19 -14.48 -27.45 67.13
N GLY A 20 -15.11 -28.28 66.30
CA GLY A 20 -15.95 -29.40 66.75
C GLY A 20 -15.14 -30.59 67.26
N ASP A 21 -14.00 -30.87 66.64
CA ASP A 21 -13.19 -32.04 66.95
C ASP A 21 -12.38 -31.86 68.24
N ASP A 22 -11.85 -30.66 68.51
CA ASP A 22 -11.22 -30.37 69.81
C ASP A 22 -12.18 -30.60 70.99
N ARG A 23 -13.46 -30.23 70.81
CA ARG A 23 -14.51 -30.51 71.82
C ARG A 23 -14.77 -32.00 71.98
N ARG A 24 -14.76 -32.78 70.90
CA ARG A 24 -14.95 -34.25 70.92
C ARG A 24 -13.79 -34.93 71.62
N ILE A 25 -12.55 -34.56 71.30
CA ILE A 25 -11.32 -35.07 71.91
C ILE A 25 -11.28 -34.75 73.41
N ASN A 26 -11.58 -33.51 73.80
CA ASN A 26 -11.67 -33.12 75.21
C ASN A 26 -12.78 -33.89 75.95
N THR A 27 -13.87 -34.23 75.27
CA THR A 27 -14.95 -35.04 75.86
C THR A 27 -14.53 -36.50 76.03
N LEU A 28 -13.87 -37.09 75.02
CA LEU A 28 -13.29 -38.43 75.10
C LEU A 28 -12.27 -38.54 76.25
N LEU A 29 -11.38 -37.56 76.38
CA LEU A 29 -10.37 -37.51 77.45
C LEU A 29 -11.02 -37.46 78.84
N ARG A 30 -12.02 -36.62 79.04
CA ARG A 30 -12.77 -36.55 80.32
C ARG A 30 -13.52 -37.85 80.63
N MET A 31 -14.12 -38.47 79.61
CA MET A 31 -14.80 -39.76 79.75
C MET A 31 -13.82 -40.88 80.13
N PHE A 32 -12.64 -40.91 79.51
CA PHE A 32 -11.58 -41.87 79.81
C PHE A 32 -11.07 -41.72 81.24
N ILE A 33 -10.72 -40.51 81.66
CA ILE A 33 -10.26 -40.25 83.05
C ILE A 33 -11.33 -40.66 84.05
N LYS A 34 -12.62 -40.35 83.79
CA LYS A 34 -13.72 -40.76 84.67
C LYS A 34 -13.85 -42.28 84.75
N TRP A 35 -13.77 -42.96 83.61
CA TRP A 35 -13.88 -44.42 83.51
C TRP A 35 -12.74 -45.15 84.26
N CYS A 36 -11.51 -44.63 84.20
CA CYS A 36 -10.37 -45.19 84.94
C CYS A 36 -10.46 -45.03 86.46
N ASN A 37 -11.23 -44.06 86.95
CA ASN A 37 -11.33 -43.73 88.39
C ASN A 37 -12.68 -44.10 89.01
N SER A 38 -13.55 -44.82 88.27
CA SER A 38 -14.90 -45.15 88.74
C SER A 38 -15.04 -46.63 89.09
N ASP A 39 -15.50 -46.93 90.31
CA ASP A 39 -15.95 -48.26 90.74
C ASP A 39 -17.40 -48.50 90.26
N THR A 40 -17.62 -48.48 88.95
CA THR A 40 -18.92 -48.73 88.31
C THR A 40 -19.16 -50.21 88.03
N SER A 41 -20.42 -50.61 87.92
CA SER A 41 -20.80 -51.98 87.51
C SER A 41 -20.18 -52.34 86.15
N GLU A 42 -19.88 -53.63 85.95
CA GLU A 42 -19.25 -54.15 84.73
C GLU A 42 -20.07 -53.80 83.47
N GLU A 43 -21.41 -53.82 83.56
CA GLU A 43 -22.31 -53.40 82.48
C GLU A 43 -22.19 -51.91 82.11
N GLU A 44 -22.05 -51.03 83.12
CA GLU A 44 -21.89 -49.59 82.91
C GLU A 44 -20.52 -49.28 82.30
N SER A 45 -19.48 -50.00 82.75
CA SER A 45 -18.13 -49.91 82.23
C SER A 45 -18.08 -50.26 80.73
N VAL A 46 -18.70 -51.38 80.32
CA VAL A 46 -18.79 -51.78 78.91
C VAL A 46 -19.55 -50.75 78.07
N ALA A 47 -20.65 -50.21 78.59
CA ALA A 47 -21.43 -49.18 77.89
C ALA A 47 -20.62 -47.87 77.70
N THR A 48 -19.82 -47.46 78.69
CA THR A 48 -18.94 -46.30 78.57
C THR A 48 -17.79 -46.54 77.59
N TYR A 49 -17.23 -47.75 77.55
CA TYR A 49 -16.19 -48.13 76.59
C TYR A 49 -16.69 -48.06 75.15
N GLN A 50 -17.88 -48.61 74.87
CA GLN A 50 -18.51 -48.52 73.53
C GLN A 50 -18.77 -47.07 73.10
N LYS A 51 -19.18 -46.21 74.04
CA LYS A 51 -19.35 -44.76 73.76
C LYS A 51 -18.01 -44.10 73.43
N MET A 52 -16.93 -44.43 74.14
CA MET A 52 -15.59 -43.92 73.84
C MET A 52 -15.11 -44.37 72.46
N LEU A 53 -15.30 -45.63 72.08
CA LEU A 53 -14.99 -46.14 70.74
C LEU A 53 -15.78 -45.40 69.65
N SER A 54 -17.06 -45.13 69.88
CA SER A 54 -17.89 -44.38 68.93
C SER A 54 -17.40 -42.95 68.74
N ILE A 55 -16.98 -42.27 69.81
CA ILE A 55 -16.40 -40.91 69.73
C ILE A 55 -15.06 -40.94 68.99
N LEU A 56 -14.21 -41.94 69.26
CA LEU A 56 -12.93 -42.11 68.58
C LEU A 56 -13.13 -42.29 67.06
N ALA A 57 -14.03 -43.18 66.65
CA ALA A 57 -14.34 -43.41 65.23
C ALA A 57 -14.86 -42.14 64.52
N GLN A 58 -15.61 -41.28 65.22
CA GLN A 58 -16.06 -40.00 64.67
C GLN A 58 -14.90 -39.00 64.47
N VAL A 59 -13.93 -38.99 65.38
CA VAL A 59 -12.73 -38.13 65.26
C VAL A 59 -11.84 -38.63 64.12
N GLU A 60 -11.64 -39.94 64.00
CA GLU A 60 -10.89 -40.56 62.89
C GLU A 60 -11.52 -40.20 61.54
N PHE A 61 -12.85 -40.36 61.41
CA PHE A 61 -13.56 -39.99 60.19
C PHE A 61 -13.44 -38.49 59.85
N ALA A 62 -13.56 -37.60 60.85
CA ALA A 62 -13.42 -36.16 60.64
C ALA A 62 -12.00 -35.78 60.18
N MET A 63 -10.98 -36.45 60.71
CA MET A 63 -9.59 -36.27 60.31
C MET A 63 -9.37 -36.69 58.85
N GLU A 64 -9.84 -37.89 58.47
CA GLU A 64 -9.73 -38.38 57.07
C GLU A 64 -10.47 -37.46 56.08
N LYS A 65 -11.67 -37.01 56.46
CA LYS A 65 -12.45 -36.05 55.65
C LYS A 65 -11.67 -34.75 55.44
N THR A 66 -11.04 -34.22 56.49
CA THR A 66 -10.27 -32.97 56.41
C THR A 66 -9.06 -33.13 55.49
N GLN A 67 -8.36 -34.28 55.57
CA GLN A 67 -7.26 -34.58 54.67
C GLN A 67 -7.71 -34.62 53.21
N LEU A 68 -8.83 -35.29 52.91
CA LEU A 68 -9.37 -35.37 51.55
C LEU A 68 -9.75 -33.99 51.00
N ILE A 69 -10.37 -33.14 51.82
CA ILE A 69 -10.70 -31.76 51.45
C ILE A 69 -9.42 -30.96 51.17
N HIS A 70 -8.39 -31.12 52.00
CA HIS A 70 -7.12 -30.44 51.78
C HIS A 70 -6.46 -30.84 50.45
N ASP A 71 -6.44 -32.15 50.14
CA ASP A 71 -5.89 -32.67 48.89
C ASP A 71 -6.69 -32.17 47.67
N MET A 72 -8.02 -32.11 47.80
CA MET A 72 -8.90 -31.56 46.77
C MET A 72 -8.63 -30.07 46.54
N ASN A 73 -8.58 -29.26 47.60
CA ASN A 73 -8.31 -27.82 47.52
C ASN A 73 -6.93 -27.54 46.91
N THR A 74 -5.93 -28.36 47.22
CA THR A 74 -4.59 -28.23 46.65
C THR A 74 -4.62 -28.46 45.14
N LYS A 75 -5.36 -29.47 44.66
CA LYS A 75 -5.53 -29.73 43.23
C LYS A 75 -6.33 -28.64 42.53
N GLU A 76 -7.38 -28.12 43.17
CA GLU A 76 -8.15 -27.00 42.63
C GLU A 76 -7.29 -25.74 42.50
N LEU A 77 -6.44 -25.46 43.49
CA LEU A 77 -5.52 -24.32 43.46
C LEU A 77 -4.54 -24.42 42.29
N THR A 78 -3.93 -25.60 42.06
CA THR A 78 -3.05 -25.81 40.90
C THR A 78 -3.79 -25.63 39.57
N ASN A 79 -5.03 -26.11 39.48
CA ASN A 79 -5.85 -25.95 38.27
C ASN A 79 -6.20 -24.48 38.01
N TYR A 80 -6.47 -23.69 39.06
CA TYR A 80 -6.70 -22.26 38.90
C TYR A 80 -5.44 -21.50 38.48
N GLU A 81 -4.26 -21.89 38.96
CA GLU A 81 -2.98 -21.31 38.52
C GLU A 81 -2.72 -21.61 37.02
N GLU A 82 -2.95 -22.84 36.58
CA GLU A 82 -2.86 -23.23 35.17
C GLU A 82 -3.83 -22.43 34.30
N LEU A 83 -5.11 -22.38 34.69
CA LEU A 83 -6.14 -21.62 33.98
C LEU A 83 -5.79 -20.13 33.89
N TYR A 84 -5.25 -19.55 34.96
CA TYR A 84 -4.82 -18.16 34.96
C TYR A 84 -3.68 -17.92 33.95
N SER A 85 -2.70 -18.82 33.90
CA SER A 85 -1.62 -18.77 32.91
C SER A 85 -2.13 -18.89 31.46
N GLU A 86 -3.07 -19.80 31.21
CA GLU A 86 -3.69 -19.97 29.88
C GLU A 86 -4.43 -18.71 29.44
N ILE A 87 -5.21 -18.10 30.34
CA ILE A 87 -5.92 -16.86 30.07
C ILE A 87 -4.93 -15.72 29.76
N GLU A 88 -3.86 -15.57 30.55
CA GLU A 88 -2.83 -14.57 30.27
C GLU A 88 -2.16 -14.77 28.90
N GLN A 89 -1.88 -16.01 28.52
CA GLN A 89 -1.30 -16.32 27.21
C GLN A 89 -2.29 -15.97 26.09
N SER A 90 -3.56 -16.35 26.23
CA SER A 90 -4.61 -16.01 25.27
C SER A 90 -4.77 -14.49 25.09
N ILE A 91 -4.69 -13.72 26.18
CA ILE A 91 -4.71 -12.25 26.15
C ILE A 91 -3.51 -11.70 25.37
N LYS A 92 -2.29 -12.21 25.65
CA LYS A 92 -1.07 -11.80 24.93
C LYS A 92 -1.18 -12.10 23.43
N GLU A 93 -1.70 -13.27 23.07
CA GLU A 93 -1.93 -13.65 21.67
C GLU A 93 -2.97 -12.76 20.99
N ALA A 94 -4.07 -12.44 21.68
CA ALA A 94 -5.09 -11.52 21.16
C ALA A 94 -4.50 -10.12 20.91
N HIS A 95 -3.69 -9.59 21.83
CA HIS A 95 -2.98 -8.32 21.63
C HIS A 95 -2.03 -8.33 20.43
N SER A 96 -1.31 -9.44 20.23
CA SER A 96 -0.45 -9.63 19.05
C SER A 96 -1.27 -9.63 17.76
N LYS A 97 -2.38 -10.37 17.71
CA LYS A 97 -3.31 -10.41 16.56
C LYS A 97 -3.90 -9.04 16.25
N ILE A 98 -4.31 -8.28 17.26
CA ILE A 98 -4.80 -6.90 17.10
C ILE A 98 -3.72 -6.01 16.48
N SER A 99 -2.49 -6.12 16.95
CA SER A 99 -1.36 -5.33 16.43
C SER A 99 -1.04 -5.65 14.98
N ALA A 100 -1.04 -6.93 14.62
CA ALA A 100 -0.88 -7.39 13.24
C ALA A 100 -2.03 -6.89 12.34
N CYS A 101 -3.28 -6.99 12.79
CA CYS A 101 -4.44 -6.52 12.05
C CYS A 101 -4.40 -4.99 11.82
N LYS A 102 -3.95 -4.21 12.82
CA LYS A 102 -3.75 -2.75 12.65
C LYS A 102 -2.76 -2.44 11.52
N LEU A 103 -1.67 -3.19 11.42
CA LEU A 103 -0.68 -3.02 10.36
C LEU A 103 -1.29 -3.34 8.99
N GLN A 104 -1.97 -4.48 8.88
CA GLN A 104 -2.65 -4.88 7.64
C GLN A 104 -3.68 -3.84 7.17
N VAL A 105 -4.44 -3.25 8.11
CA VAL A 105 -5.39 -2.18 7.79
C VAL A 105 -4.68 -0.93 7.27
N GLN A 106 -3.51 -0.56 7.82
CA GLN A 106 -2.74 0.57 7.32
C GLN A 106 -2.23 0.31 5.90
N ASP A 107 -1.71 -0.88 5.63
CA ASP A 107 -1.26 -1.26 4.29
C ASP A 107 -2.41 -1.30 3.28
N ALA A 108 -3.56 -1.87 3.66
CA ALA A 108 -4.76 -1.87 2.83
C ALA A 108 -5.24 -0.45 2.51
N LYS A 109 -5.18 0.48 3.47
CA LYS A 109 -5.48 1.90 3.25
C LYS A 109 -4.50 2.54 2.26
N ARG A 110 -3.20 2.24 2.37
CA ARG A 110 -2.18 2.73 1.43
C ARG A 110 -2.45 2.23 0.02
N VAL A 111 -2.71 0.93 -0.15
CA VAL A 111 -3.02 0.34 -1.46
C VAL A 111 -4.29 0.98 -2.05
N ARG A 112 -5.33 1.18 -1.24
CA ARG A 112 -6.56 1.87 -1.68
C ARG A 112 -6.29 3.29 -2.15
N LYS A 113 -5.48 4.06 -1.42
CA LYS A 113 -5.09 5.43 -1.81
C LYS A 113 -4.36 5.43 -3.14
N ASN A 114 -3.35 4.58 -3.30
CA ASN A 114 -2.60 4.46 -4.55
C ASN A 114 -3.51 4.09 -5.73
N ARG A 115 -4.47 3.17 -5.52
CA ARG A 115 -5.45 2.80 -6.54
C ARG A 115 -6.34 3.98 -6.94
N GLN A 116 -6.79 4.79 -5.98
CA GLN A 116 -7.58 5.99 -6.28
C GLN A 116 -6.78 7.03 -7.08
N GLU A 117 -5.49 7.21 -6.76
CA GLU A 117 -4.59 8.08 -7.51
C GLU A 117 -4.40 7.57 -8.95
N TYR A 118 -4.19 6.27 -9.14
CA TYR A 118 -4.12 5.66 -10.48
C TYR A 118 -5.43 5.82 -11.26
N ASP A 119 -6.58 5.58 -10.64
CA ASP A 119 -7.88 5.75 -11.28
C ASP A 119 -8.13 7.22 -11.67
N ALA A 120 -7.71 8.18 -10.84
CA ALA A 120 -7.80 9.60 -11.14
C ALA A 120 -6.92 9.98 -12.34
N LEU A 121 -5.66 9.54 -12.36
CA LEU A 121 -4.75 9.77 -13.49
C LEU A 121 -5.26 9.10 -14.77
N ALA A 122 -5.75 7.86 -14.68
CA ALA A 122 -6.31 7.14 -15.82
C ALA A 122 -7.52 7.86 -16.43
N LYS A 123 -8.37 8.49 -15.61
CA LYS A 123 -9.48 9.34 -16.11
C LYS A 123 -8.97 10.54 -16.89
N VAL A 124 -7.92 11.22 -16.40
CA VAL A 124 -7.32 12.36 -17.10
C VAL A 124 -6.67 11.91 -18.42
N ILE A 125 -5.96 10.78 -18.41
CA ILE A 125 -5.33 10.20 -19.61
C ILE A 125 -6.39 9.84 -20.67
N LYS A 126 -7.55 9.30 -20.25
CA LYS A 126 -8.66 8.97 -21.17
C LYS A 126 -9.26 10.19 -21.89
N LEU A 127 -9.09 11.41 -21.37
CA LEU A 127 -9.54 12.62 -22.06
C LEU A 127 -8.62 12.99 -23.24
N GLN A 128 -7.39 12.49 -23.25
CA GLN A 128 -6.44 12.71 -24.33
C GLN A 128 -6.71 11.73 -25.49
N PRO A 129 -6.45 12.14 -26.74
CA PRO A 129 -6.62 11.27 -27.89
C PRO A 129 -5.71 10.05 -27.80
N ASP A 130 -6.14 8.94 -28.41
CA ASP A 130 -5.34 7.72 -28.43
C ASP A 130 -4.00 7.99 -29.11
N ARG A 131 -2.92 7.60 -28.44
CA ARG A 131 -1.55 7.81 -28.90
C ARG A 131 -1.34 7.23 -30.28
N ARG A 132 -1.92 6.06 -30.57
CA ARG A 132 -1.75 5.39 -31.86
C ARG A 132 -2.39 6.18 -33.00
N GLU A 133 -3.58 6.74 -32.76
CA GLU A 133 -4.26 7.60 -33.74
C GLU A 133 -3.50 8.92 -33.95
N SER A 134 -3.04 9.56 -32.87
CA SER A 134 -2.24 10.79 -32.97
C SER A 134 -0.94 10.57 -33.73
N MET A 135 -0.24 9.46 -33.50
CA MET A 135 0.97 9.11 -34.25
C MET A 135 0.69 8.90 -35.73
N LYS A 136 -0.40 8.22 -36.08
CA LYS A 136 -0.79 8.00 -37.48
C LYS A 136 -1.06 9.31 -38.21
N LYS A 137 -1.80 10.24 -37.58
CA LYS A 137 -2.05 11.58 -38.14
C LYS A 137 -0.76 12.36 -38.34
N LEU A 138 0.20 12.21 -37.43
CA LEU A 138 1.49 12.88 -37.50
C LEU A 138 2.33 12.34 -38.68
N GLU A 139 2.35 11.03 -38.88
CA GLU A 139 2.99 10.39 -40.05
C GLU A 139 2.35 10.81 -41.38
N GLU A 140 1.02 10.94 -41.42
CA GLU A 140 0.29 11.44 -42.60
C GLU A 140 0.65 12.89 -42.91
N LEU A 141 0.63 13.77 -41.89
CA LEU A 141 1.04 15.18 -42.03
C LEU A 141 2.50 15.32 -42.49
N ASP A 142 3.42 14.52 -41.96
CA ASP A 142 4.84 14.55 -42.36
C ASP A 142 5.03 14.18 -43.83
N LYS A 143 4.26 13.20 -44.33
CA LYS A 143 4.26 12.85 -45.76
C LYS A 143 3.73 13.99 -46.61
N GLU A 144 2.63 14.61 -46.20
CA GLU A 144 2.06 15.77 -46.91
C GLU A 144 3.04 16.95 -46.94
N LEU A 145 3.70 17.26 -45.82
CA LEU A 145 4.73 18.29 -45.72
C LEU A 145 5.90 18.02 -46.66
N SER A 146 6.38 16.78 -46.68
CA SER A 146 7.47 16.36 -47.59
C SER A 146 7.07 16.54 -49.05
N ASN A 147 5.85 16.12 -49.42
CA ASN A 147 5.31 16.27 -50.76
C ASN A 147 5.17 17.75 -51.16
N LEU A 148 4.63 18.59 -50.27
CA LEU A 148 4.50 20.03 -50.49
C LEU A 148 5.87 20.70 -50.68
N LYS A 149 6.86 20.29 -49.87
CA LYS A 149 8.23 20.81 -49.99
C LYS A 149 8.86 20.44 -51.32
N CYS A 150 8.71 19.19 -51.76
CA CYS A 150 9.17 18.73 -53.07
C CYS A 150 8.48 19.49 -54.21
N SER A 151 7.16 19.67 -54.13
CA SER A 151 6.37 20.40 -55.13
C SER A 151 6.78 21.88 -55.20
N LYS A 152 6.95 22.53 -54.03
CA LYS A 152 7.47 23.91 -53.93
C LYS A 152 8.84 24.03 -54.61
N GLN A 153 9.78 23.15 -54.29
CA GLN A 153 11.12 23.17 -54.88
C GLN A 153 11.07 23.00 -56.41
N THR A 154 10.20 22.12 -56.89
CA THR A 154 9.99 21.90 -58.33
C THR A 154 9.42 23.15 -59.01
N LEU A 155 8.45 23.82 -58.38
CA LEU A 155 7.86 25.08 -58.87
C LEU A 155 8.86 26.23 -58.88
N GLU A 156 9.65 26.38 -57.82
CA GLU A 156 10.73 27.37 -57.75
C GLU A 156 11.75 27.16 -58.87
N GLN A 157 12.14 25.91 -59.13
CA GLN A 157 13.06 25.59 -60.22
C GLN A 157 12.47 25.91 -61.60
N LYS A 158 11.19 25.57 -61.84
CA LYS A 158 10.49 25.96 -63.07
C LYS A 158 10.41 27.47 -63.25
N LEU A 159 10.16 28.22 -62.18
CA LEU A 159 10.08 29.68 -62.21
C LEU A 159 11.45 30.28 -62.58
N GLU A 160 12.52 29.75 -61.99
CA GLU A 160 13.89 30.15 -62.28
C GLU A 160 14.28 29.84 -63.75
N ASP A 161 13.90 28.67 -64.26
CA ASP A 161 14.10 28.34 -65.67
C ASP A 161 13.33 29.29 -66.61
N ARG A 162 12.10 29.68 -66.26
CA ARG A 162 11.35 30.69 -67.02
C ARG A 162 12.03 32.07 -66.96
N ARG A 163 12.55 32.50 -65.82
CA ARG A 163 13.32 33.75 -65.70
C ARG A 163 14.54 33.74 -66.61
N LYS A 164 15.29 32.64 -66.66
CA LYS A 164 16.42 32.47 -67.58
C LYS A 164 15.99 32.54 -69.04
N GLN A 165 14.90 31.85 -69.41
CA GLN A 165 14.34 31.89 -70.76
C GLN A 165 13.91 33.32 -71.17
N PHE A 166 13.25 34.05 -70.27
CA PHE A 166 12.89 35.46 -70.50
C PHE A 166 14.14 36.34 -70.67
N HIS A 167 15.18 36.13 -69.87
CA HIS A 167 16.43 36.86 -70.02
C HIS A 167 17.08 36.63 -71.38
N VAL A 168 17.15 35.38 -71.85
CA VAL A 168 17.63 35.05 -73.20
C VAL A 168 16.79 35.75 -74.28
N LEU A 169 15.46 35.69 -74.17
CA LEU A 169 14.57 36.36 -75.13
C LEU A 169 14.78 37.88 -75.17
N ILE A 170 14.92 38.53 -74.00
CA ILE A 170 15.19 39.97 -73.90
C ILE A 170 16.54 40.30 -74.53
N SER A 171 17.59 39.53 -74.24
CA SER A 171 18.91 39.73 -74.84
C SER A 171 18.87 39.56 -76.36
N SER A 172 18.12 38.59 -76.87
CA SER A 172 17.91 38.42 -78.31
C SER A 172 17.13 39.59 -78.93
N ILE A 173 16.11 40.12 -78.26
CA ILE A 173 15.40 41.32 -78.70
C ILE A 173 16.33 42.52 -78.73
N GLN A 174 17.14 42.73 -77.69
CA GLN A 174 18.13 43.81 -77.63
C GLN A 174 19.18 43.69 -78.74
N GLU A 175 19.66 42.48 -79.02
CA GLU A 175 20.62 42.25 -80.11
C GLU A 175 19.97 42.53 -81.47
N LEU A 176 18.73 42.10 -81.70
CA LEU A 176 17.99 42.42 -82.92
C LEU A 176 17.72 43.93 -83.05
N GLN A 177 17.42 44.63 -81.95
CA GLN A 177 17.32 46.08 -81.93
C GLN A 177 18.67 46.73 -82.28
N ARG A 178 19.79 46.23 -81.75
CA ARG A 178 21.13 46.73 -82.09
C ARG A 178 21.44 46.53 -83.57
N ILE A 179 21.12 45.36 -84.13
CA ILE A 179 21.31 45.07 -85.57
C ILE A 179 20.45 46.03 -86.42
N LEU A 180 19.19 46.26 -86.05
CA LEU A 180 18.32 47.21 -86.74
C LEU A 180 18.85 48.66 -86.67
N GLU A 181 19.36 49.08 -85.51
CA GLU A 181 20.02 50.39 -85.36
C GLU A 181 21.32 50.51 -86.16
N GLU A 182 22.10 49.42 -86.27
CA GLU A 182 23.30 49.33 -87.12
C GLU A 182 22.94 49.38 -88.62
N ASP A 183 21.86 48.71 -89.04
CA ASP A 183 21.35 48.73 -90.42
C ASP A 183 20.75 50.08 -90.83
N ASP A 184 20.07 50.78 -89.93
CA ASP A 184 19.56 52.13 -90.19
C ASP A 184 20.71 53.14 -90.29
N LYS A 185 21.77 53.01 -89.49
CA LYS A 185 23.02 53.78 -89.66
C LYS A 185 23.75 53.41 -90.97
N GLY A 186 23.71 52.14 -91.38
CA GLY A 186 24.27 51.69 -92.65
C GLY A 186 23.55 52.28 -93.88
N LYS A 187 22.23 52.53 -93.79
CA LYS A 187 21.46 53.19 -94.85
C LYS A 187 21.71 54.69 -94.95
N GLU A 188 21.94 55.38 -93.83
CA GLU A 188 22.39 56.78 -93.85
C GLU A 188 23.76 56.92 -94.54
N VAL A 189 24.72 56.04 -94.24
CA VAL A 189 26.03 56.04 -94.89
C VAL A 189 25.94 55.64 -96.37
N HIS A 190 25.06 54.70 -96.75
CA HIS A 190 24.94 54.29 -98.16
C HIS A 190 24.24 55.35 -99.06
N MET A 191 23.37 56.20 -98.50
CA MET A 191 22.84 57.37 -99.22
C MET A 191 23.90 58.46 -99.40
N GLU A 192 24.80 58.65 -98.42
CA GLU A 192 25.89 59.65 -98.52
C GLU A 192 26.96 59.23 -99.55
N THR A 193 27.33 57.95 -99.62
CA THR A 193 28.37 57.47 -100.57
C THR A 193 27.88 57.36 -102.02
N THR A 194 26.56 57.28 -102.26
CA THR A 194 26.01 57.19 -103.64
C THR A 194 25.85 58.57 -104.29
N LEU A 195 25.76 59.64 -103.50
CA LEU A 195 25.75 61.02 -104.00
C LEU A 195 27.16 61.55 -104.32
N ASP A 196 28.19 61.11 -103.60
CA ASP A 196 29.56 61.63 -103.75
C ASP A 196 30.31 61.10 -105.00
N ARG A 197 29.97 59.90 -105.50
CA ARG A 197 30.66 59.33 -106.68
C ARG A 197 30.15 59.84 -108.04
N SER A 198 29.15 60.74 -108.05
CA SER A 198 28.58 61.33 -109.26
C SER A 198 29.05 62.77 -109.56
N MET A 199 29.93 63.34 -108.74
CA MET A 199 30.49 64.69 -108.91
C MET A 199 32.03 64.69 -108.76
N ASP A 200 32.76 63.96 -109.61
CA ASP A 200 34.12 64.39 -109.98
C ASP A 200 34.41 64.03 -111.44
N THR A 201 33.80 64.82 -112.32
CA THR A 201 34.08 64.86 -113.75
C THR A 201 35.36 65.65 -114.01
N SER A 202 36.16 65.14 -114.95
CA SER A 202 36.82 65.96 -115.99
C SER A 202 37.89 66.97 -115.55
N MET A 203 39.10 66.73 -116.06
CA MET A 203 40.10 67.67 -116.61
C MET A 203 41.50 67.14 -116.24
N GLY A 204 42.49 67.04 -117.13
CA GLY A 204 42.61 67.48 -118.50
C GLY A 204 43.90 66.92 -119.12
N ASP A 205 43.91 66.94 -120.44
CA ASP A 205 44.87 66.36 -121.37
C ASP A 205 46.32 66.87 -121.24
N LYS A 206 47.30 65.99 -121.50
CA LYS A 206 48.28 66.04 -122.61
C LYS A 206 49.50 65.17 -122.36
#